data_AF-A0A0G2HKS3-F1
#
_entry.id   AF-A0A0G2HKS3-F1
#
_cell.length_a   1.000
_cell.length_b   1.000
_cell.length_c   1.000
_cell.angle_alpha   90.00
_cell.angle_beta   90.00
_cell.angle_gamma   90.00
#
_symmetry.space_group_name_H-M   'P 1'
#
loop_
_entity.id
_entity.type
_entity.pdbx_description
1 polymer ?
#
loop_
_entity_poly.entity_id
_entity_poly.type
_entity_poly.pdbx_seq_one_letter_code
_entity_poly.pdbx_strand_id
1 'polypeptide(L)' 'MALIWLHLITALAAIGLGLVSLLLAKGTQLHQLMGRVWMGLMLCATLSSFLIHRVHPPGGWSWLHGLALWT' A
#
# COMPACT_ATOMS: atom_id res chain seq x y z
N MET A 1 3.77 -4.82 -16.48
CA MET A 1 4.08 -3.37 -16.50
C MET A 1 2.98 -2.54 -15.83
N ALA A 2 1.71 -2.61 -16.25
CA ALA A 2 0.62 -1.80 -15.67
C ALA A 2 0.44 -1.98 -14.14
N LEU A 3 0.55 -3.21 -13.62
CA LEU A 3 0.44 -3.49 -12.18
C LEU A 3 1.53 -2.82 -11.34
N ILE A 4 2.74 -2.66 -11.90
CA ILE A 4 3.87 -2.02 -11.21
C ILE A 4 3.61 -0.52 -11.07
N TRP A 5 3.10 0.12 -12.13
CA TRP A 5 2.70 1.52 -12.09
C TRP A 5 1.53 1.77 -11.15
N LEU A 6 0.53 0.88 -11.16
CA LEU A 6 -0.60 0.95 -10.22
C LEU A 6 -0.10 0.85 -8.79
N HIS A 7 0.74 -0.15 -8.47
CA HIS A 7 1.35 -0.30 -7.16
C HIS A 7 2.12 0.96 -6.76
N LEU A 8 3.02 1.45 -7.62
CA LEU A 8 3.83 2.64 -7.37
C LEU A 8 2.96 3.87 -7.06
N ILE A 9 1.95 4.14 -7.89
CA ILE A 9 1.05 5.30 -7.71
C ILE A 9 0.27 5.17 -6.39
N THR A 10 -0.28 3.99 -6.10
CA THR A 10 -1.03 3.76 -4.86
C THR A 10 -0.15 3.88 -3.62
N ALA A 11 1.09 3.37 -3.67
CA ALA A 11 2.06 3.48 -2.59
C ALA A 11 2.48 4.94 -2.34
N LEU A 12 2.79 5.69 -3.41
CA LEU A 12 3.14 7.11 -3.29
C LEU A 12 1.98 7.95 -2.74
N ALA A 13 0.75 7.69 -3.20
CA ALA A 13 -0.44 8.36 -2.67
C ALA A 13 -0.66 8.03 -1.18
N ALA A 14 -0.45 6.77 -0.78
CA ALA A 14 -0.55 6.36 0.62
C ALA A 14 0.52 7.03 1.50
N ILE A 15 1.77 7.15 1.02
CA ILE A 15 2.83 7.88 1.73
C ILE A 15 2.46 9.36 1.88
N GLY A 16 2.00 10.00 0.81
CA GLY A 16 1.58 11.40 0.84
C GLY A 16 0.43 11.65 1.83
N LEU A 17 -0.62 10.83 1.79
CA LEU A 17 -1.73 10.93 2.76
C LEU A 17 -1.30 10.60 4.19
N GLY A 18 -0.40 9.64 4.37
CA GLY A 18 0.17 9.32 5.68
C GLY A 18 0.92 10.50 6.27
N LEU A 19 1.76 11.16 5.47
CA LEU A 19 2.49 12.35 5.89
C LEU A 19 1.56 13.50 6.28
N VAL A 20 0.55 13.77 5.45
CA VAL A 20 -0.46 14.81 5.76
C VAL A 20 -1.24 14.42 7.02
N SER A 21 -1.60 13.14 7.19
CA SER A 21 -2.31 12.66 8.39
C SER A 21 -1.51 12.90 9.69
N LEU A 22 -0.19 12.75 9.65
CA LEU A 22 0.71 13.03 10.78
C LEU A 22 0.80 14.52 11.13
N LEU A 23 0.65 15.40 10.15
CA LEU A 23 0.65 16.86 10.35
C LEU A 23 -0.70 17.38 10.87
N LEU A 24 -1.77 16.62 10.69
CA LEU A 24 -3.11 16.98 11.13
C LEU A 24 -3.31 16.72 12.62
N ALA A 25 -4.10 17.57 13.26
CA ALA A 25 -4.55 17.37 14.63
C ALA A 25 -5.30 16.03 14.76
N LYS A 26 -4.73 15.13 15.56
CA LYS A 26 -5.30 13.83 15.90
C LYS A 26 -6.70 14.01 16.49
N GLY A 27 -7.66 13.23 15.99
CA GLY A 27 -9.04 13.23 16.50
C GLY A 27 -10.02 14.10 15.70
N THR A 28 -9.55 14.92 14.76
CA THR A 28 -10.44 15.64 13.83
C THR A 28 -11.15 14.66 12.88
N GLN A 29 -12.35 15.02 12.43
CA GLN A 29 -13.10 14.22 11.43
C GLN A 29 -12.29 14.04 10.14
N LEU A 30 -11.47 15.03 9.78
CA LEU A 30 -10.61 14.99 8.60
C LEU A 30 -9.45 14.00 8.77
N HIS A 31 -8.83 13.92 9.95
CA HIS A 31 -7.83 12.88 10.26
C HIS A 31 -8.42 11.47 10.19
N GLN A 32 -9.66 11.28 10.67
CA GLN A 32 -10.34 9.98 10.57
C GLN A 32 -10.68 9.60 9.13
N LEU A 33 -11.14 10.56 8.31
CA LEU A 33 -11.43 10.33 6.90
C LEU A 33 -10.14 9.99 6.13
N MET A 34 -9.06 10.75 6.37
CA MET A 34 -7.76 10.49 5.77
C MET A 34 -7.22 9.12 6.15
N GLY A 35 -7.40 8.69 7.41
CA GLY A 35 -7.06 7.33 7.84
C GLY A 35 -7.82 6.25 7.08
N ARG A 36 -9.12 6.46 6.80
CA ARG A 36 -9.92 5.49 6.00
C ARG A 36 -9.46 5.42 4.54
N VAL A 37 -9.19 6.57 3.92
CA VAL A 37 -8.65 6.61 2.55
C VAL A 37 -7.27 5.98 2.48
N TRP A 38 -6.42 6.25 3.47
CA TRP A 38 -5.09 5.64 3.60
C TRP A 38 -5.16 4.12 3.73
N MET A 39 -6.08 3.59 4.56
CA MET A 39 -6.29 2.13 4.67
C MET A 39 -6.69 1.52 3.32
N GLY A 40 -7.59 2.16 2.57
CA GLY A 40 -7.98 1.69 1.23
C GLY A 40 -6.79 1.65 0.26
N LEU A 41 -5.95 2.69 0.27
CA LEU A 41 -4.74 2.73 -0.57
C LEU A 41 -3.72 1.66 -0.19
N MET A 42 -3.52 1.41 1.12
CA MET A 42 -2.64 0.35 1.59
C MET A 42 -3.14 -1.04 1.18
N LEU A 43 -4.45 -1.27 1.24
CA LEU A 43 -5.06 -2.52 0.79
C LEU A 43 -4.81 -2.76 -0.71
N CYS A 44 -4.99 -1.71 -1.53
CA CYS A 44 -4.68 -1.76 -2.97
C CYS A 44 -3.18 -1.97 -3.24
N ALA A 45 -2.29 -1.30 -2.51
CA ALA A 45 -0.85 -1.45 -2.65
C ALA A 45 -0.39 -2.88 -2.28
N THR A 46 -0.89 -3.43 -1.19
CA THR A 46 -0.57 -4.79 -0.75
C THR A 46 -1.09 -5.84 -1.74
N LEU A 47 -2.36 -5.76 -2.15
CA LEU A 47 -2.91 -6.68 -3.15
C LEU A 47 -2.17 -6.60 -4.49
N SER A 48 -1.87 -5.39 -4.97
CA SER A 48 -1.10 -5.24 -6.20
C SER A 48 0.33 -5.79 -6.08
N SER A 49 0.97 -5.70 -4.90
CA SER A 49 2.27 -6.33 -4.62
C SER A 49 2.21 -7.85 -4.79
N PHE A 50 1.19 -8.49 -4.20
CA PHE A 50 0.95 -9.93 -4.37
C PHE A 50 0.67 -10.32 -5.82
N LEU A 51 0.11 -9.43 -6.65
CA LEU A 51 -0.16 -9.71 -8.06
C LEU A 51 1.06 -9.46 -8.98
N ILE A 52 2.12 -8.80 -8.49
CA ILE A 52 3.37 -8.59 -9.23
C ILE A 52 4.24 -9.86 -9.12
N HIS A 53 3.79 -10.95 -9.75
CA HIS A 53 4.55 -12.21 -9.85
C HIS A 53 5.64 -12.20 -10.93
N ARG A 54 5.68 -11.18 -11.80
CA ARG A 54 6.44 -11.23 -13.06
C ARG A 54 7.94 -10.93 -12.97
N VAL A 55 8.49 -10.59 -11.81
CA VAL A 55 9.94 -10.31 -11.70
C VAL A 55 10.75 -11.59 -11.42
N HIS A 56 10.11 -12.73 -11.12
CA HIS A 56 10.80 -14.00 -10.87
C HIS A 56 10.23 -15.16 -11.71
N PRO A 57 11.01 -15.72 -12.66
CA PRO A 57 10.82 -17.09 -13.13
C PRO A 57 11.79 -18.07 -12.42
N PRO A 58 11.45 -19.35 -12.20
CA PRO A 58 10.17 -19.96 -11.82
C PRO A 58 10.21 -20.35 -10.32
N GLY A 59 9.42 -19.67 -9.47
CA GLY A 59 9.39 -19.93 -8.02
C GLY A 59 8.67 -18.83 -7.26
N GLY A 60 7.43 -18.54 -7.67
CA GLY A 60 6.75 -17.25 -7.51
C GLY A 60 6.37 -16.77 -6.10
N TRP A 61 7.01 -17.22 -5.02
CA TRP A 61 6.75 -16.76 -3.66
C TRP A 61 8.07 -16.61 -2.91
N SER A 62 8.54 -15.38 -2.73
CA SER A 62 9.72 -15.10 -1.91
C SER A 62 9.34 -15.00 -0.43
N TRP A 63 10.31 -15.13 0.49
CA TRP A 63 10.09 -14.96 1.94
C TRP A 63 9.38 -13.64 2.30
N LEU A 64 9.57 -12.59 1.49
CA LEU A 64 8.87 -11.31 1.64
C LEU A 64 7.34 -11.44 1.49
N HIS A 65 6.85 -12.36 0.66
CA HIS A 65 5.41 -12.64 0.55
C HIS A 65 4.88 -13.33 1.81
N GLY A 66 5.68 -14.20 2.42
CA GLY A 66 5.35 -14.83 3.71
C GLY A 66 5.30 -13.79 4.84
N LEU A 67 6.27 -12.86 4.88
CA LEU A 67 6.27 -11.75 5.84
C LEU A 67 5.04 -10.85 5.66
N ALA A 68 4.69 -10.51 4.42
CA ALA A 68 3.51 -9.70 4.11
C ALA A 68 2.18 -10.38 4.49
N LEU A 69 2.14 -11.71 4.59
CA LEU A 69 0.97 -12.44 5.09
C LEU A 69 0.91 -12.46 6.63
N TRP A 70 2.08 -12.43 7.27
CA TRP A 70 2.20 -12.52 8.73
C TRP A 70 1.95 -11.19 9.46
N THR A 71 2.28 -10.06 8.82
CA THR A 71 2.15 -8.70 9.39
C THR A 71 0.92 -7.98 8.90
#